data_AF-A0A7C5N189-F1
#
_entry.id   AF-A0A7C5N189-F1
#
_cell.length_a   1.000
_cell.length_b   1.000
_cell.length_c   1.000
_cell.angle_alpha   90.00
_cell.angle_beta   90.00
_cell.angle_gamma   90.00
#
_symmetry.space_group_name_H-M   'P 1'
#
loop_
_entity.id
_entity.type
_entity.pdbx_description
1 polymer ?
#
loop_
_entity_poly.entity_id
_entity_poly.type
_entity_poly.pdbx_seq_one_letter_code
_entity_poly.pdbx_strand_id
1 'polypeptide(L)'
;MKQLPILLDAKLQAQFERDGFLRLPMLDGEAVSHLRNLYFQLHAEDPPQGFYSSTFSLDLAFKQGISEAIERACEPVIKANFGEVIHLGGSFLRKAPGEAGRMPIHHDWTMTDDPRRYTATIWVPLQDVNAENGALKVLPGSHRFSNVVHSPCIPLIFNGVRDVWEAKMQTVEMKAGEGLLFFHNLLHSSHLNMSSEPRLALTYGLAPAGTSLYFYYREAGDAPGRMERFAVKEDFFMNYPEPGTRPKVGKSEGFVVQDHRSMGVEMAQALGDGSLPGLQRVIRPEGAALQQVLEKAQFPIFKDAKRNVELAEKGFVIFPFLSAEAVADLKAFYYANHAVAPQGFYASAHVRDTDFRKRMSMEIRRLIQQPLNENLDEFQALGGTFISKPGGASGILPPHADWNIVDEREFRSYNLWIPLVDMVPENGAVQVLPFSHRWFDAVRGPDIPNPLLPVTDEIWQYMQPLKMKAGEALLYDHRLIHASAVNETAEQRLACVFGLVPKGAEMRHYCLEGGKVAAYRSHVAFHLNHAPDEAATVLDFLGIEDTDFPEISTDKLEDFICVHFPELLKEVDLSTVEEKRNFWQIYTPANVVREIAARCKSLLESK
;
A
#
# COMPACT_ATOMS: atom_id res chain seq x y z
N MET A 1 4.49 2.93 10.03
CA MET A 1 3.95 3.97 10.93
C MET A 1 4.11 3.53 12.38
N LYS A 2 4.29 4.47 13.32
CA LYS A 2 4.28 4.15 14.76
C LYS A 2 2.84 3.98 15.23
N GLN A 3 2.56 2.94 15.99
CA GLN A 3 1.23 2.70 16.55
C GLN A 3 0.91 3.71 17.67
N LEU A 4 -0.37 4.01 17.89
CA LEU A 4 -0.81 4.88 18.99
C LEU A 4 -0.58 4.20 20.34
N PRO A 5 0.10 4.85 21.29
CA PRO A 5 0.39 4.23 22.57
C PRO A 5 -0.89 4.06 23.39
N ILE A 6 -1.06 2.90 24.04
CA ILE A 6 -2.09 2.71 25.08
C ILE A 6 -1.49 2.71 26.49
N LEU A 7 -0.19 2.46 26.63
CA LEU A 7 0.50 2.46 27.92
C LEU A 7 1.10 3.83 28.22
N LEU A 8 0.96 4.29 29.46
CA LEU A 8 1.53 5.56 29.95
C LEU A 8 3.05 5.49 30.08
N ASP A 9 3.60 4.34 30.44
CA ASP A 9 5.05 4.13 30.48
C ASP A 9 5.59 3.84 29.07
N ALA A 10 6.39 4.78 28.56
CA ALA A 10 6.97 4.70 27.22
C ALA A 10 7.92 3.51 27.03
N LYS A 11 8.58 3.01 28.07
CA LYS A 11 9.45 1.83 27.99
C LYS A 11 8.62 0.56 27.86
N LEU A 12 7.53 0.46 28.63
CA LEU A 12 6.59 -0.66 28.52
C LEU A 12 5.89 -0.65 27.16
N GLN A 13 5.48 0.51 26.66
CA GLN A 13 4.94 0.66 25.31
C GLN A 13 5.93 0.22 24.24
N ALA A 14 7.19 0.66 24.32
CA ALA A 14 8.22 0.26 23.35
C ALA A 14 8.54 -1.24 23.39
N GLN A 15 8.49 -1.86 24.58
CA GLN A 15 8.59 -3.30 24.72
C GLN A 15 7.40 -4.00 24.05
N PHE A 16 6.18 -3.53 24.31
CA PHE A 16 4.97 -4.09 23.73
C PHE A 16 5.01 -4.01 22.20
N GLU A 17 5.36 -2.87 21.62
CA GLU A 17 5.51 -2.69 20.16
C GLU A 17 6.58 -3.61 19.55
N ARG A 18 7.69 -3.84 20.27
CA ARG A 18 8.79 -4.68 19.80
C ARG A 18 8.47 -6.18 19.88
N ASP A 19 7.93 -6.64 20.99
CA ASP A 19 7.77 -8.08 21.26
C ASP A 19 6.38 -8.57 20.87
N GLY A 20 5.42 -7.66 20.77
CA GLY A 20 4.01 -7.94 20.45
C GLY A 20 3.17 -8.34 21.66
N PHE A 21 3.81 -8.47 22.82
CA PHE A 21 3.18 -8.74 24.10
C PHE A 21 3.97 -8.12 25.26
N LEU A 22 3.32 -8.01 26.41
CA LEU A 22 3.90 -7.53 27.66
C LEU A 22 3.25 -8.25 28.84
N ARG A 23 4.06 -8.61 29.85
CA ARG A 23 3.55 -9.08 31.14
C ARG A 23 3.46 -7.92 32.13
N LEU A 24 2.37 -7.86 32.89
CA LEU A 24 2.13 -6.84 33.90
C LEU A 24 1.27 -7.39 35.05
N PRO A 25 1.43 -6.93 36.29
CA PRO A 25 0.49 -7.29 37.36
C PRO A 25 -0.90 -6.73 37.05
N MET A 26 -1.95 -7.56 37.09
CA MET A 26 -3.32 -7.14 36.77
C MET A 26 -4.28 -7.29 37.95
N LEU A 27 -4.17 -8.36 38.72
CA LEU A 27 -5.05 -8.65 39.85
C LEU A 27 -4.23 -9.03 41.08
N ASP A 28 -4.70 -8.62 42.27
CA ASP A 28 -4.20 -9.12 43.54
C ASP A 28 -4.87 -10.45 43.93
N GLY A 29 -4.41 -11.06 45.02
CA GLY A 29 -4.91 -12.35 45.48
C GLY A 29 -6.39 -12.33 45.91
N GLU A 30 -6.90 -11.18 46.37
CA GLU A 30 -8.31 -11.04 46.75
C GLU A 30 -9.20 -11.00 45.49
N ALA A 31 -8.83 -10.19 44.50
CA ALA A 31 -9.53 -10.11 43.23
C ALA A 31 -9.50 -11.44 42.45
N VAL A 32 -8.36 -12.15 42.45
CA VAL A 32 -8.25 -13.50 41.88
C VAL A 32 -9.23 -14.46 42.56
N SER A 33 -9.25 -14.48 43.90
CA SER A 33 -10.14 -15.36 44.67
C SER A 33 -11.61 -15.03 44.44
N HIS A 34 -11.94 -13.73 44.41
CA HIS A 34 -13.29 -13.24 44.16
C HIS A 34 -13.80 -13.67 42.77
N LEU A 35 -13.04 -13.40 41.71
CA LEU A 35 -13.44 -13.75 40.35
C LEU A 35 -13.50 -15.26 40.13
N ARG A 36 -12.61 -16.03 40.75
CA ARG A 36 -12.65 -17.49 40.72
C ARG A 36 -13.91 -18.04 41.39
N ASN A 37 -14.29 -17.50 42.56
CA ASN A 37 -15.53 -17.89 43.23
C ASN A 37 -16.76 -17.49 42.42
N LEU A 38 -16.76 -16.29 41.83
CA LEU A 38 -17.83 -15.82 40.95
C LEU A 38 -18.00 -16.76 39.74
N TYR A 39 -16.90 -17.22 39.14
CA TYR A 39 -16.96 -18.21 38.05
C TYR A 39 -17.74 -19.46 38.47
N PHE A 40 -17.36 -20.09 39.59
CA PHE A 40 -18.03 -21.31 40.07
C PHE A 40 -19.47 -21.09 40.53
N GLN A 41 -19.79 -19.91 41.07
CA GLN A 41 -21.18 -19.54 41.40
C GLN A 41 -22.06 -19.44 40.15
N LEU A 42 -21.53 -18.83 39.09
CA LEU A 42 -22.22 -18.64 37.83
C LEU A 42 -22.29 -19.90 36.96
N HIS A 43 -21.38 -20.86 37.18
CA HIS A 43 -21.28 -22.11 36.44
C HIS A 43 -21.41 -23.30 37.40
N ALA A 44 -22.51 -23.33 38.16
CA ALA A 44 -22.79 -24.40 39.12
C ALA A 44 -22.90 -25.79 38.44
N GLU A 45 -23.30 -25.81 37.16
CA GLU A 45 -23.17 -26.97 36.28
C GLU A 45 -21.91 -26.80 35.42
N ASP A 46 -21.05 -27.82 35.41
CA ASP A 46 -19.76 -27.76 34.70
C ASP A 46 -20.01 -27.65 33.18
N PRO A 47 -19.49 -26.61 32.50
CA PRO A 47 -19.68 -26.46 31.07
C PRO A 47 -19.08 -27.64 30.28
N PRO A 48 -19.52 -27.84 29.02
CA PRO A 48 -19.11 -28.98 28.20
C PRO A 48 -17.59 -29.18 28.11
N GLN A 49 -17.18 -30.41 27.81
CA GLN A 49 -15.79 -30.81 27.64
C GLN A 49 -15.07 -29.89 26.63
N GLY A 50 -13.81 -29.56 26.91
CA GLY A 50 -12.93 -28.78 26.03
C GLY A 50 -12.73 -27.31 26.44
N PHE A 51 -12.74 -26.41 25.45
CA PHE A 51 -12.57 -24.96 25.65
C PHE A 51 -13.94 -24.28 25.76
N TYR A 52 -14.09 -23.43 26.78
CA TYR A 52 -15.31 -22.67 27.03
C TYR A 52 -14.98 -21.19 27.22
N SER A 53 -15.79 -20.32 26.62
CA SER A 53 -15.81 -18.88 26.86
C SER A 53 -17.21 -18.47 27.30
N SER A 54 -17.31 -17.60 28.32
CA SER A 54 -18.62 -17.06 28.74
C SER A 54 -19.31 -16.24 27.65
N THR A 55 -18.57 -15.78 26.63
CA THR A 55 -19.14 -15.08 25.45
C THR A 55 -20.07 -15.95 24.61
N PHE A 56 -19.98 -17.28 24.73
CA PHE A 56 -20.84 -18.22 24.00
C PHE A 56 -22.27 -18.28 24.58
N SER A 57 -22.50 -17.68 25.75
CA SER A 57 -23.84 -17.60 26.33
C SER A 57 -24.76 -16.71 25.50
N LEU A 58 -26.00 -17.16 25.29
CA LEU A 58 -27.07 -16.35 24.69
C LEU A 58 -27.68 -15.36 25.69
N ASP A 59 -27.43 -15.54 26.98
CA ASP A 59 -27.90 -14.62 28.02
C ASP A 59 -27.01 -13.37 28.08
N LEU A 60 -27.54 -12.25 27.58
CA LEU A 60 -26.84 -10.97 27.55
C LEU A 60 -26.61 -10.41 28.96
N ALA A 61 -27.58 -10.54 29.87
CA ALA A 61 -27.45 -10.04 31.23
C ALA A 61 -26.38 -10.80 32.01
N PHE A 62 -26.31 -12.12 31.79
CA PHE A 62 -25.23 -12.97 32.31
C PHE A 62 -23.86 -12.52 31.82
N LYS A 63 -23.70 -12.32 30.50
CA LYS A 63 -22.42 -11.85 29.93
C LYS A 63 -22.06 -10.47 30.49
N GLN A 64 -23.02 -9.56 30.55
CA GLN A 64 -22.80 -8.19 31.01
C GLN A 64 -22.36 -8.16 32.47
N GLY A 65 -23.00 -8.93 33.34
CA GLY A 65 -22.59 -9.06 34.74
C GLY A 65 -21.15 -9.58 34.91
N ILE A 66 -20.73 -10.52 34.05
CA ILE A 66 -19.33 -11.01 34.01
C ILE A 66 -18.39 -9.91 33.54
N SER A 67 -18.69 -9.24 32.43
CA SER A 67 -17.84 -8.17 31.87
C SER A 67 -17.64 -7.06 32.89
N GLU A 68 -18.73 -6.58 33.52
CA GLU A 68 -18.67 -5.53 34.53
C GLU A 68 -17.89 -5.95 35.78
N ALA A 69 -17.98 -7.22 36.20
CA ALA A 69 -17.20 -7.72 37.34
C ALA A 69 -15.70 -7.76 37.02
N ILE A 70 -15.32 -8.19 35.81
CA ILE A 70 -13.94 -8.21 35.34
C ILE A 70 -13.41 -6.77 35.17
N GLU A 71 -14.18 -5.88 34.57
CA GLU A 71 -13.83 -4.48 34.38
C GLU A 71 -13.56 -3.79 35.71
N ARG A 72 -14.44 -3.96 36.71
CA ARG A 72 -14.22 -3.42 38.06
C ARG A 72 -12.94 -3.94 38.70
N ALA A 73 -12.61 -5.21 38.49
CA ALA A 73 -11.39 -5.80 39.05
C ALA A 73 -10.11 -5.30 38.36
N CYS A 74 -10.17 -5.08 37.04
CA CYS A 74 -9.05 -4.58 36.25
C CYS A 74 -8.86 -3.05 36.34
N GLU A 75 -9.92 -2.30 36.67
CA GLU A 75 -9.97 -0.83 36.67
C GLU A 75 -8.78 -0.16 37.40
N PRO A 76 -8.34 -0.60 38.60
CA PRO A 76 -7.22 0.03 39.29
C PRO A 76 -5.92 0.02 38.47
N VAL A 77 -5.62 -1.11 37.82
CA VAL A 77 -4.41 -1.25 37.00
C VAL A 77 -4.55 -0.50 35.68
N ILE A 78 -5.73 -0.53 35.06
CA ILE A 78 -6.00 0.22 33.82
C ILE A 78 -5.80 1.72 34.05
N LYS A 79 -6.44 2.30 35.08
CA LYS A 79 -6.30 3.73 35.40
C LYS A 79 -4.88 4.15 35.72
N ALA A 80 -4.08 3.27 36.32
CA ALA A 80 -2.71 3.57 36.72
C ALA A 80 -1.70 3.48 35.57
N ASN A 81 -1.95 2.63 34.56
CA ASN A 81 -0.93 2.27 33.56
C ASN A 81 -1.32 2.57 32.12
N PHE A 82 -2.60 2.82 31.83
CA PHE A 82 -3.10 3.01 30.46
C PHE A 82 -3.62 4.44 30.26
N GLY A 83 -3.47 4.95 29.04
CA GLY A 83 -4.10 6.19 28.60
C GLY A 83 -5.59 5.99 28.32
N GLU A 84 -6.17 6.87 27.50
CA GLU A 84 -7.55 6.69 27.05
C GLU A 84 -7.67 5.50 26.10
N VAL A 85 -8.51 4.54 26.48
CA VAL A 85 -8.75 3.29 25.74
C VAL A 85 -10.24 3.04 25.57
N ILE A 86 -10.58 2.31 24.51
CA ILE A 86 -11.89 1.68 24.32
C ILE A 86 -11.84 0.33 25.02
N HIS A 87 -12.88 0.02 25.78
CA HIS A 87 -13.04 -1.26 26.47
C HIS A 87 -13.94 -2.17 25.62
N LEU A 88 -13.43 -3.33 25.22
CA LEU A 88 -14.13 -4.28 24.33
C LEU A 88 -14.82 -5.40 25.12
N GLY A 89 -14.95 -5.23 26.44
CA GLY A 89 -15.55 -6.18 27.36
C GLY A 89 -14.59 -7.27 27.85
N GLY A 90 -15.04 -7.99 28.88
CA GLY A 90 -14.32 -9.09 29.52
C GLY A 90 -15.12 -10.38 29.58
N SER A 91 -14.41 -11.51 29.60
CA SER A 91 -15.02 -12.84 29.66
C SER A 91 -14.18 -13.83 30.46
N PHE A 92 -14.83 -14.88 30.98
CA PHE A 92 -14.15 -16.03 31.55
C PHE A 92 -13.82 -17.06 30.48
N LEU A 93 -12.62 -17.61 30.56
CA LEU A 93 -12.14 -18.73 29.76
C LEU A 93 -11.86 -19.93 30.66
N ARG A 94 -12.44 -21.08 30.31
CA ARG A 94 -12.15 -22.38 30.94
C ARG A 94 -11.55 -23.34 29.93
N LYS A 95 -10.50 -24.03 30.34
CA LYS A 95 -9.91 -25.14 29.59
C LYS A 95 -9.97 -26.42 30.41
N ALA A 96 -10.83 -27.34 30.00
CA ALA A 96 -10.97 -28.65 30.64
C ALA A 96 -9.68 -29.49 30.49
N PRO A 97 -9.43 -30.44 31.40
CA PRO A 97 -8.41 -31.47 31.21
C PRO A 97 -8.58 -32.26 29.90
N GLY A 98 -7.47 -32.65 29.29
CA GLY A 98 -7.40 -33.48 28.08
C GLY A 98 -7.29 -32.70 26.77
N GLU A 99 -7.51 -33.42 25.66
CA GLU A 99 -7.25 -32.91 24.31
C GLU A 99 -8.34 -31.99 23.75
N ALA A 100 -9.56 -32.06 24.27
CA ALA A 100 -10.71 -31.34 23.73
C ALA A 100 -10.55 -29.80 23.79
N GLY A 101 -9.65 -29.30 24.65
CA GLY A 101 -9.34 -27.88 24.77
C GLY A 101 -8.18 -27.40 23.87
N ARG A 102 -7.78 -28.17 22.85
CA ARG A 102 -6.67 -27.82 21.96
C ARG A 102 -6.94 -26.49 21.25
N MET A 103 -6.00 -25.56 21.37
CA MET A 103 -6.03 -24.28 20.65
C MET A 103 -4.76 -24.19 19.79
N PRO A 104 -4.84 -24.45 18.48
CA PRO A 104 -3.69 -24.39 17.59
C PRO A 104 -3.17 -22.96 17.44
N ILE A 105 -2.04 -22.78 16.76
CA ILE A 105 -1.53 -21.45 16.42
C ILE A 105 -2.55 -20.63 15.63
N HIS A 106 -2.85 -19.43 16.12
CA HIS A 106 -3.81 -18.48 15.54
C HIS A 106 -3.49 -17.03 15.92
N HIS A 107 -4.26 -16.11 15.36
CA HIS A 107 -4.41 -14.72 15.80
C HIS A 107 -5.84 -14.52 16.31
N ASP A 108 -6.07 -13.48 17.10
CA ASP A 108 -7.42 -12.98 17.38
C ASP A 108 -7.97 -12.23 16.16
N TRP A 109 -9.24 -11.81 16.24
CA TRP A 109 -9.94 -11.21 15.11
C TRP A 109 -9.41 -9.81 14.81
N THR A 110 -9.30 -9.50 13.52
CA THR A 110 -8.96 -8.17 13.03
C THR A 110 -10.17 -7.26 13.24
N MET A 111 -10.01 -6.29 14.15
CA MET A 111 -11.09 -5.38 14.53
C MET A 111 -10.86 -3.94 14.07
N THR A 112 -9.73 -3.64 13.41
CA THR A 112 -9.43 -2.32 12.85
C THR A 112 -8.52 -2.46 11.62
N ASP A 113 -8.65 -1.57 10.64
CA ASP A 113 -7.81 -1.49 9.44
C ASP A 113 -6.87 -0.27 9.42
N ASP A 114 -6.94 0.61 10.44
CA ASP A 114 -5.99 1.73 10.58
C ASP A 114 -4.62 1.18 11.02
N PRO A 115 -3.57 1.33 10.20
CA PRO A 115 -2.22 0.80 10.50
C PRO A 115 -1.53 1.47 11.70
N ARG A 116 -2.07 2.58 12.21
CA ARG A 116 -1.62 3.24 13.44
C ARG A 116 -2.38 2.77 14.68
N ARG A 117 -3.50 2.07 14.49
CA ARG A 117 -4.35 1.57 15.58
C ARG A 117 -4.26 0.05 15.63
N TYR A 118 -4.76 -0.49 16.72
CA TYR A 118 -4.76 -1.93 16.97
C TYR A 118 -5.79 -2.26 18.02
N THR A 119 -6.10 -3.54 18.10
CA THR A 119 -6.81 -4.13 19.22
C THR A 119 -5.88 -5.08 19.95
N ALA A 120 -6.04 -5.16 21.27
CA ALA A 120 -5.21 -5.96 22.15
C ALA A 120 -6.08 -6.66 23.20
N THR A 121 -5.59 -7.81 23.65
CA THR A 121 -6.23 -8.60 24.71
C THR A 121 -5.30 -8.63 25.92
N ILE A 122 -5.86 -8.41 27.11
CA ILE A 122 -5.21 -8.77 28.38
C ILE A 122 -5.77 -10.12 28.81
N TRP A 123 -4.90 -11.13 28.88
CA TRP A 123 -5.23 -12.44 29.42
C TRP A 123 -4.67 -12.60 30.82
N VAL A 124 -5.50 -12.98 31.80
CA VAL A 124 -5.10 -13.12 33.21
C VAL A 124 -5.52 -14.49 33.71
N PRO A 125 -4.60 -15.39 34.13
CA PRO A 125 -4.97 -16.66 34.72
C PRO A 125 -5.42 -16.47 36.17
N LEU A 126 -6.44 -17.23 36.57
CA LEU A 126 -6.98 -17.24 37.94
C LEU A 126 -6.37 -18.35 38.81
N GLN A 127 -5.20 -18.84 38.38
CA GLN A 127 -4.36 -19.85 39.02
C GLN A 127 -2.98 -19.76 38.38
N ASP A 128 -1.95 -20.33 39.02
CA ASP A 128 -0.65 -20.45 38.37
C ASP A 128 -0.76 -21.31 37.10
N VAL A 129 -0.08 -20.89 36.04
CA VAL A 129 -0.09 -21.60 34.75
C VAL A 129 1.31 -21.93 34.27
N ASN A 130 1.44 -23.15 33.75
CA ASN A 130 2.68 -23.73 33.24
C ASN A 130 2.37 -24.58 31.98
N ALA A 131 3.39 -25.23 31.42
CA ALA A 131 3.20 -26.09 30.26
C ALA A 131 2.22 -27.25 30.50
N GLU A 132 2.12 -27.76 31.73
CA GLU A 132 1.26 -28.90 32.08
C GLU A 132 -0.23 -28.54 32.09
N ASN A 133 -0.61 -27.37 32.61
CA ASN A 133 -2.02 -26.99 32.77
C ASN A 133 -2.54 -26.03 31.69
N GLY A 134 -1.80 -25.88 30.58
CA GLY A 134 -2.26 -25.16 29.40
C GLY A 134 -1.93 -23.67 29.37
N ALA A 135 -0.71 -23.29 29.81
CA ALA A 135 -0.16 -21.95 29.59
C ALA A 135 -0.16 -21.55 28.11
N LEU A 136 -0.22 -20.23 27.86
CA LEU A 136 -0.15 -19.69 26.52
C LEU A 136 1.27 -19.84 25.95
N LYS A 137 1.33 -20.05 24.64
CA LYS A 137 2.54 -19.94 23.83
C LYS A 137 2.40 -18.72 22.94
N VAL A 138 3.47 -17.95 22.74
CA VAL A 138 3.51 -16.79 21.84
C VAL A 138 4.69 -16.90 20.88
N LEU A 139 4.58 -16.32 19.69
CA LEU A 139 5.73 -16.09 18.81
C LEU A 139 6.10 -14.60 18.86
N PRO A 140 7.17 -14.21 19.59
CA PRO A 140 7.54 -12.81 19.72
C PRO A 140 7.74 -12.11 18.37
N GLY A 141 7.17 -10.92 18.22
CA GLY A 141 7.30 -10.09 17.02
C GLY A 141 6.41 -10.46 15.84
N SER A 142 5.65 -11.55 15.94
CA SER A 142 4.86 -12.04 14.80
C SER A 142 3.66 -11.15 14.42
N HIS A 143 3.29 -10.21 15.29
CA HIS A 143 2.30 -9.16 14.99
C HIS A 143 2.72 -8.25 13.84
N ARG A 144 3.99 -8.29 13.42
CA ARG A 144 4.48 -7.58 12.23
C ARG A 144 4.49 -8.45 10.97
N PHE A 145 4.19 -9.74 11.05
CA PHE A 145 4.36 -10.64 9.91
C PHE A 145 3.35 -10.42 8.81
N SER A 146 2.12 -10.00 9.14
CA SER A 146 1.05 -9.86 8.17
C SER A 146 -0.04 -8.90 8.65
N ASN A 147 -0.61 -8.13 7.73
CA ASN A 147 -1.84 -7.34 7.94
C ASN A 147 -3.10 -8.02 7.35
N VAL A 148 -3.00 -9.30 6.97
CA VAL A 148 -4.14 -10.03 6.41
C VAL A 148 -5.23 -10.20 7.45
N VAL A 149 -6.44 -9.83 7.06
CA VAL A 149 -7.63 -9.88 7.91
C VAL A 149 -7.87 -11.31 8.40
N HIS A 150 -8.22 -11.42 9.67
CA HIS A 150 -8.66 -12.66 10.27
C HIS A 150 -9.99 -12.50 10.99
N SER A 151 -10.87 -13.49 10.81
CA SER A 151 -12.11 -13.68 11.57
C SER A 151 -12.47 -15.19 11.57
N PRO A 152 -13.44 -15.65 12.37
CA PRO A 152 -13.77 -17.07 12.49
C PRO A 152 -14.10 -17.78 11.17
N CYS A 153 -14.71 -17.05 10.23
CA CYS A 153 -15.13 -17.59 8.94
C CYS A 153 -14.11 -17.35 7.82
N ILE A 154 -12.98 -16.69 8.09
CA ILE A 154 -11.92 -16.40 7.11
C ILE A 154 -10.74 -17.37 7.28
N PRO A 155 -10.25 -18.02 6.20
CA PRO A 155 -9.17 -19.00 6.30
C PRO A 155 -7.86 -18.33 6.67
N LEU A 156 -7.10 -18.98 7.55
CA LEU A 156 -5.75 -18.53 7.89
C LEU A 156 -4.79 -18.75 6.73
N ILE A 157 -4.13 -17.69 6.26
CA ILE A 157 -3.17 -17.78 5.16
C ILE A 157 -1.97 -18.67 5.49
N PHE A 158 -1.65 -18.85 6.76
CA PHE A 158 -0.49 -19.62 7.24
C PHE A 158 -0.84 -21.07 7.60
N ASN A 159 -2.03 -21.56 7.25
CA ASN A 159 -2.48 -22.91 7.62
C ASN A 159 -1.50 -24.01 7.15
N GLY A 160 -0.88 -23.83 5.97
CA GLY A 160 0.11 -24.77 5.41
C GLY A 160 1.52 -24.65 5.98
N VAL A 161 1.79 -23.71 6.89
CA VAL A 161 3.13 -23.44 7.44
C VAL A 161 3.13 -23.35 8.97
N ARG A 162 2.06 -23.80 9.63
CA ARG A 162 1.92 -23.73 11.10
C ARG A 162 3.11 -24.33 11.84
N ASP A 163 3.57 -25.49 11.40
CA ASP A 163 4.67 -26.24 12.04
C ASP A 163 5.99 -25.45 12.03
N VAL A 164 6.21 -24.62 10.99
CA VAL A 164 7.41 -23.78 10.85
C VAL A 164 7.52 -22.78 12.01
N TRP A 165 6.38 -22.26 12.45
CA TRP A 165 6.30 -21.26 13.50
C TRP A 165 6.03 -21.86 14.87
N GLU A 166 5.26 -22.94 14.95
CA GLU A 166 4.94 -23.61 16.22
C GLU A 166 6.21 -24.07 16.95
N ALA A 167 7.22 -24.55 16.21
CA ALA A 167 8.51 -24.93 16.76
C ALA A 167 9.31 -23.76 17.37
N LYS A 168 8.96 -22.51 17.04
CA LYS A 168 9.65 -21.29 17.52
C LYS A 168 8.88 -20.58 18.64
N MET A 169 7.68 -21.05 18.99
CA MET A 169 6.85 -20.40 20.01
C MET A 169 7.43 -20.59 21.40
N GLN A 170 7.29 -19.57 22.23
CA GLN A 170 7.77 -19.51 23.60
C GLN A 170 6.60 -19.71 24.56
N THR A 171 6.78 -20.58 25.56
CA THR A 171 5.80 -20.76 26.64
C THR A 171 5.87 -19.57 27.59
N VAL A 172 4.71 -19.03 27.96
CA VAL A 172 4.60 -17.93 28.93
C VAL A 172 4.01 -18.48 30.22
N GLU A 173 4.87 -18.90 31.14
CA GLU A 173 4.47 -19.30 32.49
C GLU A 173 4.18 -18.06 33.34
N MET A 174 3.10 -18.12 34.12
CA MET A 174 2.57 -16.98 34.84
C MET A 174 1.97 -17.39 36.19
N LYS A 175 2.04 -16.48 37.16
CA LYS A 175 1.33 -16.58 38.43
C LYS A 175 -0.11 -16.13 38.31
N ALA A 176 -0.97 -16.61 39.20
CA ALA A 176 -2.34 -16.14 39.28
C ALA A 176 -2.38 -14.60 39.45
N GLY A 177 -3.18 -13.92 38.63
CA GLY A 177 -3.32 -12.46 38.65
C GLY A 177 -2.28 -11.68 37.84
N GLU A 178 -1.24 -12.32 37.29
CA GLU A 178 -0.41 -11.69 36.26
C GLU A 178 -1.18 -11.58 34.94
N GLY A 179 -1.09 -10.44 34.25
CA GLY A 179 -1.66 -10.24 32.93
C GLY A 179 -0.65 -10.37 31.81
N LEU A 180 -1.08 -10.94 30.70
CA LEU A 180 -0.40 -10.93 29.42
C LEU A 180 -1.20 -10.04 28.45
N LEU A 181 -0.71 -8.82 28.23
CA LEU A 181 -1.20 -7.93 27.18
C LEU A 181 -0.59 -8.36 25.85
N PHE A 182 -1.37 -8.61 24.81
CA PHE A 182 -0.87 -8.94 23.48
C PHE A 182 -1.73 -8.33 22.36
N PHE A 183 -1.13 -8.01 21.21
CA PHE A 183 -1.89 -7.58 20.03
C PHE A 183 -2.75 -8.72 19.48
N HIS A 184 -3.93 -8.40 18.94
CA HIS A 184 -4.77 -9.42 18.32
C HIS A 184 -4.06 -10.18 17.18
N ASN A 185 -3.17 -9.52 16.44
CA ASN A 185 -2.40 -10.16 15.37
C ASN A 185 -1.08 -10.80 15.85
N LEU A 186 -0.87 -11.01 17.15
CA LEU A 186 0.24 -11.84 17.66
C LEU A 186 -0.11 -13.33 17.51
N LEU A 187 0.81 -14.13 16.96
CA LEU A 187 0.67 -15.58 16.85
C LEU A 187 0.78 -16.17 18.23
N HIS A 188 -0.31 -16.78 18.65
CA HIS A 188 -0.39 -17.44 19.95
C HIS A 188 -1.15 -18.76 19.86
N SER A 189 -0.92 -19.60 20.86
CA SER A 189 -1.57 -20.89 21.05
C SER A 189 -1.53 -21.22 22.54
N SER A 190 -1.93 -22.43 22.93
CA SER A 190 -1.71 -22.88 24.30
C SER A 190 -1.36 -24.36 24.35
N HIS A 191 -0.65 -24.75 25.39
CA HIS A 191 -0.48 -26.17 25.71
C HIS A 191 -1.84 -26.82 25.98
N LEU A 192 -1.90 -28.15 25.87
CA LEU A 192 -3.04 -28.89 26.40
C LEU A 192 -3.09 -28.75 27.93
N ASN A 193 -4.28 -28.89 28.52
CA ASN A 193 -4.38 -29.01 29.96
C ASN A 193 -4.30 -30.49 30.31
N MET A 194 -3.13 -30.94 30.78
CA MET A 194 -2.87 -32.31 31.20
C MET A 194 -2.97 -32.48 32.73
N SER A 195 -3.34 -31.43 33.45
CA SER A 195 -3.60 -31.49 34.89
C SER A 195 -4.96 -32.13 35.20
N SER A 196 -5.25 -32.36 36.49
CA SER A 196 -6.53 -32.92 36.92
C SER A 196 -7.68 -31.90 37.02
N GLU A 197 -7.36 -30.61 36.95
CA GLU A 197 -8.32 -29.52 37.22
C GLU A 197 -8.52 -28.62 36.00
N PRO A 198 -9.69 -27.99 35.82
CA PRO A 198 -9.87 -27.00 34.78
C PRO A 198 -8.96 -25.79 35.00
N ARG A 199 -8.39 -25.25 33.91
CA ARG A 199 -7.64 -23.99 33.95
C ARG A 199 -8.56 -22.82 33.67
N LEU A 200 -8.67 -21.93 34.65
CA LEU A 200 -9.46 -20.70 34.55
C LEU A 200 -8.59 -19.49 34.25
N ALA A 201 -9.09 -18.63 33.37
CA ALA A 201 -8.52 -17.34 33.05
C ALA A 201 -9.64 -16.36 32.69
N LEU A 202 -9.32 -15.09 32.59
CA LEU A 202 -10.16 -14.09 31.94
C LEU A 202 -9.43 -13.47 30.76
N THR A 203 -10.22 -12.92 29.85
CA THR A 203 -9.77 -12.02 28.79
C THR A 203 -10.43 -10.67 28.95
N TYR A 204 -9.71 -9.61 28.60
CA TYR A 204 -10.22 -8.26 28.60
C TYR A 204 -9.67 -7.50 27.39
N GLY A 205 -10.55 -7.11 26.47
CA GLY A 205 -10.16 -6.50 25.19
C GLY A 205 -10.06 -4.98 25.27
N LEU A 206 -9.09 -4.41 24.57
CA LEU A 206 -8.78 -2.98 24.55
C LEU A 206 -8.44 -2.48 23.15
N ALA A 207 -8.68 -1.19 22.90
CA ALA A 207 -8.15 -0.48 21.73
C ALA A 207 -7.78 0.97 22.11
N PRO A 208 -6.90 1.68 21.38
CA PRO A 208 -6.70 3.11 21.56
C PRO A 208 -8.01 3.90 21.41
N ALA A 209 -8.18 4.99 22.18
CA ALA A 209 -9.34 5.87 22.03
C ALA A 209 -9.52 6.39 20.59
N GLY A 210 -10.78 6.49 20.14
CA GLY A 210 -11.14 6.93 18.79
C GLY A 210 -10.87 5.90 17.68
N THR A 211 -10.63 4.63 18.03
CA THR A 211 -10.45 3.56 17.05
C THR A 211 -11.78 3.16 16.43
N SER A 212 -11.88 3.24 15.11
CA SER A 212 -12.98 2.65 14.34
C SER A 212 -12.88 1.13 14.40
N LEU A 213 -13.98 0.48 14.82
CA LEU A 213 -14.05 -0.96 14.97
C LEU A 213 -14.81 -1.59 13.81
N TYR A 214 -14.27 -2.69 13.30
CA TYR A 214 -14.83 -3.44 12.19
C TYR A 214 -14.95 -4.93 12.52
N PHE A 215 -15.88 -5.61 11.88
CA PHE A 215 -15.93 -7.07 11.80
C PHE A 215 -15.99 -7.51 10.35
N TYR A 216 -15.27 -8.57 10.01
CA TYR A 216 -15.17 -9.10 8.66
C TYR A 216 -15.84 -10.46 8.57
N TYR A 217 -16.86 -10.56 7.71
CA TYR A 217 -17.60 -11.79 7.50
C TYR A 217 -17.36 -12.33 6.09
N ARG A 218 -17.11 -13.63 5.96
CA ARG A 218 -17.09 -14.33 4.69
C ARG A 218 -18.16 -15.41 4.69
N GLU A 219 -19.01 -15.41 3.67
CA GLU A 219 -20.03 -16.43 3.47
C GLU A 219 -19.42 -17.74 2.97
N ALA A 220 -20.00 -18.88 3.34
CA ALA A 220 -19.55 -20.15 2.81
C ALA A 220 -19.80 -20.21 1.28
N GLY A 221 -18.72 -20.37 0.51
CA GLY A 221 -18.75 -20.37 -0.96
C GLY A 221 -18.15 -19.12 -1.60
N ASP A 222 -17.95 -18.04 -0.84
CA ASP A 222 -17.20 -16.88 -1.30
C ASP A 222 -15.72 -17.22 -1.53
N ALA A 223 -15.11 -16.51 -2.48
CA ALA A 223 -13.66 -16.56 -2.68
C ALA A 223 -12.94 -16.22 -1.36
N PRO A 224 -11.80 -16.86 -1.02
CA PRO A 224 -11.14 -16.69 0.29
C PRO A 224 -10.84 -15.24 0.68
N GLY A 225 -10.60 -14.38 -0.30
CA GLY A 225 -10.27 -12.97 -0.10
C GLY A 225 -11.45 -12.01 -0.15
N ARG A 226 -12.65 -12.48 -0.49
CA ARG A 226 -13.88 -11.67 -0.56
C ARG A 226 -14.59 -11.74 0.78
N MET A 227 -14.91 -10.60 1.38
CA MET A 227 -15.55 -10.53 2.69
C MET A 227 -16.41 -9.28 2.81
N GLU A 228 -17.49 -9.32 3.58
CA GLU A 228 -18.29 -8.16 3.94
C GLU A 228 -17.72 -7.49 5.19
N ARG A 229 -17.51 -6.16 5.13
CA ARG A 229 -17.04 -5.37 6.28
C ARG A 229 -18.22 -4.75 6.99
N PHE A 230 -18.27 -4.91 8.31
CA PHE A 230 -19.25 -4.28 9.19
C PHE A 230 -18.56 -3.27 10.08
N ALA A 231 -19.04 -2.03 10.11
CA ALA A 231 -18.72 -1.11 11.19
C ALA A 231 -19.48 -1.54 12.46
N VAL A 232 -18.75 -1.75 13.56
CA VAL A 232 -19.28 -2.28 14.81
C VAL A 232 -18.95 -1.35 15.98
N LYS A 233 -19.63 -1.56 17.11
CA LYS A 233 -19.42 -0.80 18.36
C LYS A 233 -18.54 -1.60 19.33
N GLU A 234 -18.10 -0.94 20.39
CA GLU A 234 -17.28 -1.53 21.45
C GLU A 234 -17.96 -2.72 22.16
N ASP A 235 -19.29 -2.78 22.18
CA ASP A 235 -20.10 -3.87 22.74
C ASP A 235 -20.35 -5.03 21.75
N PHE A 236 -19.66 -5.07 20.61
CA PHE A 236 -19.89 -6.06 19.55
C PHE A 236 -19.79 -7.50 20.05
N PHE A 237 -18.74 -7.85 20.80
CA PHE A 237 -18.52 -9.21 21.31
C PHE A 237 -19.64 -9.67 22.25
N MET A 238 -20.28 -8.74 22.95
CA MET A 238 -21.43 -9.03 23.82
C MET A 238 -22.66 -9.39 23.00
N ASN A 239 -22.82 -8.77 21.83
CA ASN A 239 -23.98 -8.90 20.97
C ASN A 239 -23.80 -9.89 19.81
N TYR A 240 -22.66 -10.59 19.75
CA TYR A 240 -22.34 -11.57 18.70
C TYR A 240 -22.01 -12.96 19.29
N PRO A 241 -23.03 -13.73 19.74
CA PRO A 241 -22.83 -14.98 20.47
C PRO A 241 -22.54 -16.20 19.58
N GLU A 242 -22.68 -16.08 18.26
CA GLU A 242 -22.54 -17.20 17.30
C GLU A 242 -21.35 -16.95 16.34
N PRO A 243 -20.09 -17.16 16.79
CA PRO A 243 -18.92 -16.98 15.94
C PRO A 243 -19.01 -17.75 14.61
N GLY A 244 -18.73 -17.06 13.52
CA GLY A 244 -18.73 -17.65 12.18
C GLY A 244 -20.04 -17.51 11.42
N THR A 245 -21.10 -16.99 12.04
CA THR A 245 -22.34 -16.61 11.33
C THR A 245 -22.31 -15.15 10.89
N ARG A 246 -23.11 -14.77 9.89
CA ARG A 246 -23.22 -13.35 9.48
C ARG A 246 -23.75 -12.52 10.65
N PRO A 247 -23.07 -11.45 11.08
CA PRO A 247 -23.50 -10.67 12.23
C PRO A 247 -24.84 -9.98 11.96
N LYS A 248 -25.73 -9.98 12.96
CA LYS A 248 -27.00 -9.25 12.95
C LYS A 248 -26.88 -7.84 13.55
N VAL A 249 -25.72 -7.52 14.13
CA VAL A 249 -25.39 -6.25 14.76
C VAL A 249 -24.26 -5.57 14.00
N GLY A 250 -24.22 -4.23 14.06
CA GLY A 250 -23.33 -3.42 13.25
C GLY A 250 -23.96 -2.99 11.93
N LYS A 251 -23.26 -2.13 11.18
CA LYS A 251 -23.68 -1.61 9.88
C LYS A 251 -22.76 -2.18 8.81
N SER A 252 -23.32 -2.92 7.85
CA SER A 252 -22.57 -3.33 6.66
C SER A 252 -22.12 -2.08 5.89
N GLU A 253 -20.84 -2.05 5.54
CA GLU A 253 -20.22 -1.05 4.67
C GLU A 253 -20.00 -1.58 3.25
N GLY A 254 -20.52 -2.78 2.96
CA GLY A 254 -20.35 -3.48 1.70
C GLY A 254 -19.22 -4.50 1.72
N PHE A 255 -18.99 -5.09 0.56
CA PHE A 255 -17.96 -6.10 0.37
C PHE A 255 -16.60 -5.45 0.13
N VAL A 256 -15.56 -6.15 0.58
CA VAL A 256 -14.16 -5.84 0.37
C VAL A 256 -13.41 -7.07 -0.11
N VAL A 257 -12.28 -6.85 -0.78
CA VAL A 257 -11.39 -7.89 -1.27
C VAL A 257 -9.97 -7.64 -0.73
N GLN A 258 -9.31 -8.70 -0.27
CA GLN A 258 -7.89 -8.71 0.10
C GLN A 258 -7.26 -10.02 -0.37
N ASP A 259 -6.02 -9.99 -0.85
CA ASP A 259 -5.31 -11.21 -1.22
C ASP A 259 -5.20 -12.19 -0.02
N HIS A 260 -5.76 -13.38 -0.17
CA HIS A 260 -5.77 -14.45 0.82
C HIS A 260 -5.04 -15.70 0.35
N ARG A 261 -4.16 -15.58 -0.66
CA ARG A 261 -3.28 -16.69 -1.07
C ARG A 261 -2.48 -17.20 0.12
N SER A 262 -2.37 -18.52 0.22
CA SER A 262 -1.62 -19.17 1.29
C SER A 262 -0.16 -18.75 1.29
N MET A 263 0.41 -18.66 2.48
CA MET A 263 1.82 -18.38 2.71
C MET A 263 2.65 -19.64 2.42
N GLY A 264 3.71 -19.48 1.63
CA GLY A 264 4.70 -20.54 1.38
C GLY A 264 5.73 -20.64 2.50
N VAL A 265 6.44 -21.78 2.56
CA VAL A 265 7.46 -22.07 3.59
C VAL A 265 8.59 -21.03 3.60
N GLU A 266 9.11 -20.67 2.43
CA GLU A 266 10.20 -19.69 2.30
C GLU A 266 9.80 -18.32 2.87
N MET A 267 8.59 -17.85 2.54
CA MET A 267 8.03 -16.61 3.08
C MET A 267 7.89 -16.68 4.61
N ALA A 268 7.36 -17.79 5.13
CA ALA A 268 7.20 -17.99 6.57
C ALA A 268 8.55 -18.01 7.32
N GLN A 269 9.58 -18.59 6.71
CA GLN A 269 10.94 -18.58 7.23
C GLN A 269 11.52 -17.17 7.25
N ALA A 270 11.41 -16.45 6.12
CA ALA A 270 11.95 -15.11 5.96
C ALA A 270 11.28 -14.05 6.86
N LEU A 271 9.97 -14.19 7.12
CA LEU A 271 9.29 -13.39 8.13
C LEU A 271 9.78 -13.74 9.54
N GLY A 272 9.96 -15.03 9.81
CA GLY A 272 10.38 -15.54 11.12
C GLY A 272 11.84 -15.25 11.49
N ASP A 273 12.71 -14.95 10.52
CA ASP A 273 14.10 -14.55 10.77
C ASP A 273 14.37 -13.04 10.57
N GLY A 274 13.34 -12.29 10.13
CA GLY A 274 13.41 -10.85 9.94
C GLY A 274 14.07 -10.40 8.63
N SER A 275 14.35 -11.32 7.71
CA SER A 275 14.82 -10.97 6.36
C SER A 275 13.74 -10.30 5.50
N LEU A 276 12.47 -10.43 5.87
CA LEU A 276 11.35 -9.68 5.29
C LEU A 276 10.66 -8.77 6.33
N PRO A 277 10.33 -7.51 5.97
CA PRO A 277 9.77 -6.52 6.89
C PRO A 277 8.30 -6.79 7.29
N GLY A 278 7.62 -7.74 6.64
CA GLY A 278 6.20 -8.07 6.85
C GLY A 278 5.43 -8.21 5.53
N LEU A 279 4.46 -9.12 5.48
CA LEU A 279 3.56 -9.30 4.35
C LEU A 279 2.43 -8.26 4.41
N GLN A 280 2.45 -7.29 3.49
CA GLN A 280 1.40 -6.27 3.39
C GLN A 280 0.48 -6.59 2.21
N ARG A 281 -0.81 -6.70 2.48
CA ARG A 281 -1.88 -6.93 1.50
C ARG A 281 -2.99 -5.93 1.70
N VAL A 282 -3.40 -5.27 0.63
CA VAL A 282 -4.36 -4.17 0.68
C VAL A 282 -5.78 -4.71 0.74
N ILE A 283 -6.60 -4.17 1.66
CA ILE A 283 -8.06 -4.36 1.69
C ILE A 283 -8.68 -3.29 0.79
N ARG A 284 -9.59 -3.67 -0.12
CA ARG A 284 -10.21 -2.77 -1.09
C ARG A 284 -11.72 -2.99 -1.16
N PRO A 285 -12.55 -1.98 -1.44
CA PRO A 285 -13.96 -2.20 -1.74
C PRO A 285 -14.14 -3.17 -2.92
N GLU A 286 -15.12 -4.05 -2.84
CA GLU A 286 -15.50 -4.92 -3.94
C GLU A 286 -16.08 -4.09 -5.09
N GLY A 287 -15.68 -4.41 -6.33
CA GLY A 287 -16.07 -3.63 -7.50
C GLY A 287 -15.26 -2.34 -7.67
N ALA A 288 -14.44 -1.94 -6.69
CA ALA A 288 -13.32 -1.06 -7.00
C ALA A 288 -12.49 -1.77 -8.07
N ALA A 289 -12.29 -1.11 -9.21
CA ALA A 289 -11.57 -1.67 -10.34
C ALA A 289 -10.35 -2.44 -9.82
N LEU A 290 -10.17 -3.65 -10.33
CA LEU A 290 -8.99 -4.48 -10.12
C LEU A 290 -7.81 -3.69 -10.70
N GLN A 291 -7.32 -2.69 -9.96
CA GLN A 291 -6.02 -2.09 -10.20
C GLN A 291 -5.06 -3.19 -9.86
N GLN A 292 -4.80 -4.06 -10.84
CA GLN A 292 -3.66 -4.95 -10.89
C GLN A 292 -2.43 -4.05 -10.81
N VAL A 293 -2.10 -3.61 -9.60
CA VAL A 293 -0.71 -3.41 -9.24
C VAL A 293 -0.15 -4.82 -9.29
N LEU A 294 0.47 -5.18 -10.42
CA LEU A 294 1.14 -6.45 -10.61
C LEU A 294 2.07 -6.66 -9.39
N GLU A 295 1.65 -7.49 -8.43
CA GLU A 295 2.36 -7.77 -7.17
C GLU A 295 3.59 -8.67 -7.38
N LYS A 296 3.95 -8.95 -8.63
CA LYS A 296 5.21 -9.57 -9.02
C LYS A 296 5.75 -8.82 -10.23
N ALA A 297 7.08 -8.71 -10.33
CA ALA A 297 7.72 -8.48 -11.62
C ALA A 297 7.41 -9.69 -12.52
N GLN A 298 6.23 -9.73 -13.16
CA GLN A 298 5.88 -10.81 -14.08
C GLN A 298 6.72 -10.76 -15.35
N PHE A 299 7.30 -9.59 -15.66
CA PHE A 299 8.20 -9.38 -16.78
C PHE A 299 9.45 -8.66 -16.28
N PRO A 300 10.42 -9.38 -15.68
CA PRO A 300 11.74 -8.82 -15.44
C PRO A 300 12.28 -8.30 -16.77
N ILE A 301 12.56 -7.00 -16.85
CA ILE A 301 13.12 -6.39 -18.05
C ILE A 301 14.64 -6.31 -17.97
N PHE A 302 15.22 -6.29 -16.77
CA PHE A 302 16.67 -6.38 -16.57
C PHE A 302 17.11 -7.85 -16.54
N LYS A 303 18.34 -8.11 -17.02
CA LYS A 303 19.03 -9.38 -16.73
C LYS A 303 19.45 -9.48 -15.26
N ASP A 304 19.73 -8.35 -14.63
CA ASP A 304 20.06 -8.27 -13.21
C ASP A 304 18.78 -8.31 -12.36
N ALA A 305 18.62 -9.39 -11.60
CA ALA A 305 17.49 -9.59 -10.70
C ALA A 305 17.36 -8.48 -9.65
N LYS A 306 18.46 -7.91 -9.14
CA LYS A 306 18.41 -6.84 -8.14
C LYS A 306 17.82 -5.56 -8.71
N ARG A 307 18.14 -5.23 -9.97
CA ARG A 307 17.55 -4.08 -10.67
C ARG A 307 16.06 -4.27 -10.92
N ASN A 308 15.61 -5.50 -11.21
CA ASN A 308 14.16 -5.77 -11.30
C ASN A 308 13.44 -5.56 -9.96
N VAL A 309 14.04 -5.95 -8.84
CA VAL A 309 13.49 -5.69 -7.50
C VAL A 309 13.40 -4.18 -7.25
N GLU A 310 14.49 -3.45 -7.52
CA GLU A 310 14.51 -1.99 -7.35
C GLU A 310 13.47 -1.29 -8.25
N LEU A 311 13.38 -1.68 -9.52
CA LEU A 311 12.39 -1.15 -10.46
C LEU A 311 10.95 -1.41 -9.97
N ALA A 312 10.66 -2.62 -9.51
CA ALA A 312 9.34 -2.98 -9.01
C ALA A 312 8.99 -2.21 -7.73
N GLU A 313 9.97 -1.98 -6.86
CA GLU A 313 9.78 -1.28 -5.59
C GLU A 313 9.63 0.22 -5.79
N LYS A 314 10.58 0.87 -6.47
CA LYS A 314 10.68 2.34 -6.58
C LYS A 314 10.01 2.92 -7.82
N GLY A 315 9.88 2.11 -8.87
CA GLY A 315 9.35 2.52 -10.18
C GLY A 315 10.42 3.01 -11.16
N PHE A 316 11.68 3.06 -10.75
CA PHE A 316 12.82 3.42 -11.60
C PHE A 316 14.14 2.80 -11.13
N VAL A 317 15.13 2.78 -12.02
CA VAL A 317 16.52 2.37 -11.75
C VAL A 317 17.48 3.29 -12.52
N ILE A 318 18.54 3.75 -11.86
CA ILE A 318 19.67 4.45 -12.49
C ILE A 318 20.86 3.49 -12.59
N PHE A 319 21.50 3.41 -13.75
CA PHE A 319 22.62 2.51 -13.97
C PHE A 319 23.61 3.01 -15.04
N PRO A 320 24.90 2.61 -14.99
CA PRO A 320 25.86 2.88 -16.05
C PRO A 320 25.40 2.26 -17.38
N PHE A 321 25.48 3.01 -18.47
CA PHE A 321 24.89 2.57 -19.74
C PHE A 321 25.73 2.90 -20.99
N LEU A 322 26.00 4.19 -21.25
CA LEU A 322 26.82 4.63 -22.39
C LEU A 322 28.25 4.99 -21.99
N SER A 323 29.17 4.75 -22.92
CA SER A 323 30.54 5.26 -22.83
C SER A 323 30.58 6.77 -23.11
N ALA A 324 31.64 7.43 -22.65
CA ALA A 324 31.87 8.85 -22.96
C ALA A 324 31.99 9.13 -24.47
N GLU A 325 32.50 8.17 -25.25
CA GLU A 325 32.57 8.25 -26.71
C GLU A 325 31.17 8.22 -27.34
N ALA A 326 30.30 7.28 -26.93
CA ALA A 326 28.92 7.22 -27.44
C ALA A 326 28.12 8.48 -27.07
N VAL A 327 28.35 9.06 -25.89
CA VAL A 327 27.76 10.35 -25.50
C VAL A 327 28.25 11.47 -26.42
N ALA A 328 29.55 11.53 -26.71
CA ALA A 328 30.13 12.54 -27.59
C ALA A 328 29.57 12.43 -29.02
N ASP A 329 29.43 11.21 -29.55
CA ASP A 329 28.86 10.94 -30.87
C ASP A 329 27.41 11.41 -30.97
N LEU A 330 26.56 11.10 -29.97
CA LEU A 330 25.17 11.56 -29.93
C LEU A 330 25.06 13.08 -29.89
N LYS A 331 25.94 13.75 -29.12
CA LYS A 331 25.98 15.23 -29.08
C LYS A 331 26.39 15.80 -30.42
N ALA A 332 27.47 15.29 -31.01
CA ALA A 332 27.97 15.76 -32.30
C ALA A 332 26.90 15.60 -33.39
N PHE A 333 26.22 14.45 -33.42
CA PHE A 333 25.12 14.20 -34.33
C PHE A 333 23.94 15.16 -34.10
N TYR A 334 23.55 15.39 -32.84
CA TYR A 334 22.50 16.36 -32.51
C TYR A 334 22.85 17.76 -33.06
N TYR A 335 24.01 18.30 -32.73
CA TYR A 335 24.41 19.64 -33.17
C TYR A 335 24.60 19.75 -34.69
N ALA A 336 25.07 18.70 -35.36
CA ALA A 336 25.16 18.66 -36.82
C ALA A 336 23.79 18.74 -37.51
N ASN A 337 22.73 18.29 -36.84
CA ASN A 337 21.36 18.29 -37.37
C ASN A 337 20.48 19.43 -36.81
N HIS A 338 21.01 20.26 -35.91
CA HIS A 338 20.32 21.39 -35.28
C HIS A 338 21.17 22.67 -35.40
N ALA A 339 21.25 23.20 -36.61
CA ALA A 339 22.01 24.43 -36.89
C ALA A 339 21.53 25.65 -36.07
N VAL A 340 20.27 25.64 -35.63
CA VAL A 340 19.70 26.63 -34.70
C VAL A 340 19.17 25.89 -33.47
N ALA A 341 19.57 26.34 -32.28
CA ALA A 341 19.10 25.77 -31.03
C ALA A 341 17.57 25.94 -30.88
N PRO A 342 16.82 24.87 -30.58
CA PRO A 342 15.38 24.97 -30.31
C PRO A 342 15.06 25.87 -29.12
N GLN A 343 13.93 26.59 -29.18
CA GLN A 343 13.39 27.36 -28.05
C GLN A 343 12.45 26.50 -27.21
N GLY A 344 12.49 26.68 -25.88
CA GLY A 344 11.63 25.94 -24.94
C GLY A 344 11.95 24.44 -24.87
N PHE A 345 11.01 23.66 -24.32
CA PHE A 345 11.14 22.20 -24.31
C PHE A 345 11.05 21.66 -25.74
N TYR A 346 12.09 20.96 -26.17
CA TYR A 346 12.16 20.36 -27.50
C TYR A 346 12.22 18.85 -27.41
N ALA A 347 11.49 18.17 -28.29
CA ALA A 347 11.60 16.74 -28.55
C ALA A 347 11.61 16.51 -30.07
N SER A 348 12.61 15.79 -30.57
CA SER A 348 12.73 15.51 -32.00
C SER A 348 11.52 14.75 -32.55
N ALA A 349 10.84 13.95 -31.73
CA ALA A 349 9.63 13.21 -32.11
C ALA A 349 8.43 14.11 -32.46
N HIS A 350 8.44 15.38 -32.06
CA HIS A 350 7.37 16.34 -32.35
C HIS A 350 7.61 17.16 -33.64
N VAL A 351 8.75 16.93 -34.31
CA VAL A 351 9.06 17.59 -35.58
C VAL A 351 8.18 17.00 -36.69
N ARG A 352 7.55 17.86 -37.51
CA ARG A 352 6.64 17.43 -38.59
C ARG A 352 7.30 16.56 -39.65
N ASP A 353 8.60 16.77 -39.91
CA ASP A 353 9.37 15.99 -40.87
C ASP A 353 9.60 14.55 -40.36
N THR A 354 8.88 13.61 -40.94
CA THR A 354 8.97 12.18 -40.62
C THR A 354 10.34 11.57 -40.94
N ASP A 355 11.01 11.99 -42.02
CA ASP A 355 12.34 11.47 -42.36
C ASP A 355 13.39 11.99 -41.38
N PHE A 356 13.26 13.25 -40.94
CA PHE A 356 14.05 13.77 -39.83
C PHE A 356 13.85 12.97 -38.55
N ARG A 357 12.61 12.70 -38.14
CA ARG A 357 12.29 11.89 -36.94
C ARG A 357 12.91 10.50 -37.01
N LYS A 358 12.76 9.82 -38.15
CA LYS A 358 13.33 8.49 -38.38
C LYS A 358 14.85 8.52 -38.28
N ARG A 359 15.52 9.49 -38.91
CA ARG A 359 16.98 9.65 -38.82
C ARG A 359 17.46 9.85 -37.39
N MET A 360 16.80 10.71 -36.60
CA MET A 360 17.14 10.93 -35.19
C MET A 360 17.00 9.64 -34.37
N SER A 361 15.87 8.95 -34.51
CA SER A 361 15.58 7.70 -33.79
C SER A 361 16.56 6.57 -34.17
N MET A 362 16.90 6.45 -35.46
CA MET A 362 17.86 5.45 -35.94
C MET A 362 19.26 5.67 -35.37
N GLU A 363 19.72 6.92 -35.30
CA GLU A 363 21.06 7.18 -34.74
C GLU A 363 21.14 6.90 -33.25
N ILE A 364 20.11 7.30 -32.48
CA ILE A 364 20.02 6.92 -31.07
C ILE A 364 20.06 5.39 -30.93
N ARG A 365 19.23 4.68 -31.72
CA ARG A 365 19.17 3.22 -31.71
C ARG A 365 20.52 2.59 -32.05
N ARG A 366 21.25 3.11 -33.03
CA ARG A 366 22.57 2.60 -33.44
C ARG A 366 23.54 2.50 -32.25
N LEU A 367 23.53 3.49 -31.36
CA LEU A 367 24.45 3.57 -30.23
C LEU A 367 23.94 2.86 -28.97
N ILE A 368 22.63 2.80 -28.74
CA ILE A 368 22.08 2.17 -27.53
C ILE A 368 21.76 0.67 -27.68
N GLN A 369 21.66 0.15 -28.91
CA GLN A 369 21.18 -1.22 -29.13
C GLN A 369 22.06 -2.29 -28.47
N GLN A 370 23.38 -2.15 -28.55
CA GLN A 370 24.29 -3.07 -27.87
C GLN A 370 24.16 -2.97 -26.34
N PRO A 371 24.28 -1.79 -25.71
CA PRO A 371 24.04 -1.63 -24.27
C PRO A 371 22.67 -2.14 -23.79
N LEU A 372 21.61 -1.98 -24.60
CA LEU A 372 20.30 -2.57 -24.28
C LEU A 372 20.38 -4.09 -24.20
N ASN A 373 20.97 -4.74 -25.21
CA ASN A 373 21.11 -6.19 -25.25
C ASN A 373 22.01 -6.72 -24.13
N GLU A 374 22.93 -5.91 -23.60
CA GLU A 374 23.79 -6.28 -22.47
C GLU A 374 23.04 -6.22 -21.14
N ASN A 375 22.15 -5.24 -20.96
CA ASN A 375 21.48 -4.97 -19.67
C ASN A 375 20.08 -5.56 -19.54
N LEU A 376 19.34 -5.67 -20.64
CA LEU A 376 17.91 -6.02 -20.65
C LEU A 376 17.67 -7.41 -21.26
N ASP A 377 16.59 -8.06 -20.85
CA ASP A 377 16.13 -9.34 -21.35
C ASP A 377 14.71 -9.23 -21.94
N GLU A 378 14.41 -10.07 -22.93
CA GLU A 378 13.08 -10.21 -23.57
C GLU A 378 12.31 -8.88 -23.71
N PHE A 379 12.92 -7.87 -24.35
CA PHE A 379 12.32 -6.55 -24.56
C PHE A 379 12.08 -6.25 -26.04
N GLN A 380 11.19 -5.30 -26.31
CA GLN A 380 10.95 -4.69 -27.61
C GLN A 380 11.25 -3.19 -27.53
N ALA A 381 12.19 -2.77 -28.39
CA ALA A 381 12.57 -1.38 -28.61
C ALA A 381 11.55 -0.66 -29.52
N LEU A 382 10.99 0.46 -29.05
CA LEU A 382 10.00 1.22 -29.79
C LEU A 382 10.66 2.30 -30.68
N GLY A 383 11.27 3.31 -30.07
CA GLY A 383 11.88 4.42 -30.80
C GLY A 383 12.47 5.46 -29.87
N GLY A 384 13.39 6.26 -30.41
CA GLY A 384 14.18 7.23 -29.67
C GLY A 384 13.93 8.68 -30.10
N THR A 385 14.05 9.59 -29.15
CA THR A 385 14.01 11.03 -29.41
C THR A 385 15.11 11.76 -28.66
N PHE A 386 15.71 12.76 -29.32
CA PHE A 386 16.49 13.77 -28.63
C PHE A 386 15.54 14.74 -27.94
N ILE A 387 15.76 14.97 -26.66
CA ILE A 387 15.09 16.03 -25.91
C ILE A 387 16.11 17.07 -25.47
N SER A 388 15.72 18.34 -25.54
CA SER A 388 16.59 19.41 -25.09
C SER A 388 15.84 20.52 -24.36
N LYS A 389 16.48 21.07 -23.33
CA LYS A 389 16.03 22.30 -22.66
C LYS A 389 17.11 23.39 -22.75
N PRO A 390 16.84 24.52 -23.42
CA PRO A 390 17.74 25.66 -23.38
C PRO A 390 17.79 26.25 -21.96
N GLY A 391 18.82 27.02 -21.65
CA GLY A 391 18.88 27.80 -20.42
C GLY A 391 17.79 28.86 -20.34
N GLY A 392 17.26 29.09 -19.14
CA GLY A 392 16.27 30.13 -18.83
C GLY A 392 14.92 29.61 -18.33
N ALA A 393 13.97 30.54 -18.16
CA ALA A 393 12.70 30.30 -17.45
C ALA A 393 11.61 29.53 -18.24
N SER A 394 11.99 28.80 -19.29
CA SER A 394 11.03 28.09 -20.16
C SER A 394 11.27 26.57 -20.15
N GLY A 395 10.25 25.80 -20.52
CA GLY A 395 10.37 24.35 -20.66
C GLY A 395 10.16 23.54 -19.38
N ILE A 396 9.38 24.04 -18.42
CA ILE A 396 8.90 23.21 -17.31
C ILE A 396 8.07 22.04 -17.85
N LEU A 397 8.29 20.86 -17.27
CA LEU A 397 7.40 19.71 -17.41
C LEU A 397 6.78 19.45 -16.04
N PRO A 398 5.48 19.72 -15.83
CA PRO A 398 4.82 19.52 -14.55
C PRO A 398 4.77 18.04 -14.17
N PRO A 399 4.50 17.70 -12.91
CA PRO A 399 4.27 16.32 -12.47
C PRO A 399 3.23 15.63 -13.35
N HIS A 400 3.64 14.52 -13.95
CA HIS A 400 2.80 13.69 -14.81
C HIS A 400 3.29 12.25 -14.81
N ALA A 401 2.45 11.37 -15.36
CA ALA A 401 2.81 10.01 -15.76
C ALA A 401 2.64 9.91 -17.29
N ASP A 402 3.44 9.06 -17.92
CA ASP A 402 3.40 8.85 -19.37
C ASP A 402 2.15 8.05 -19.79
N TRP A 403 1.80 8.13 -21.06
CA TRP A 403 0.62 7.44 -21.61
C TRP A 403 0.69 5.92 -21.46
N ASN A 404 -0.49 5.31 -21.34
CA ASN A 404 -0.64 3.88 -21.49
C ASN A 404 -0.32 3.51 -22.94
N ILE A 405 0.73 2.70 -23.13
CA ILE A 405 1.09 2.17 -24.45
C ILE A 405 0.97 0.64 -24.53
N VAL A 406 0.54 0.01 -23.45
CA VAL A 406 0.17 -1.40 -23.31
C VAL A 406 -1.04 -1.45 -22.39
N ASP A 407 -1.70 -2.62 -22.34
CA ASP A 407 -2.63 -2.88 -21.26
C ASP A 407 -1.84 -3.05 -19.95
N GLU A 408 -1.90 -2.05 -19.07
CA GLU A 408 -1.12 -2.04 -17.82
C GLU A 408 -1.64 -3.00 -16.74
N ARG A 409 -2.79 -3.63 -16.99
CA ARG A 409 -3.29 -4.76 -16.20
C ARG A 409 -2.43 -6.01 -16.47
N GLU A 410 -1.97 -6.15 -17.71
CA GLU A 410 -1.22 -7.33 -18.17
C GLU A 410 0.30 -7.08 -18.22
N PHE A 411 0.73 -5.95 -18.76
CA PHE A 411 2.14 -5.65 -19.01
C PHE A 411 2.58 -4.37 -18.30
N ARG A 412 3.89 -4.17 -18.23
CA ARG A 412 4.47 -2.87 -17.88
C ARG A 412 5.13 -2.27 -19.11
N SER A 413 5.30 -0.95 -19.12
CA SER A 413 6.01 -0.24 -20.19
C SER A 413 6.90 0.83 -19.59
N TYR A 414 7.98 1.15 -20.29
CA TYR A 414 9.09 1.90 -19.72
C TYR A 414 9.64 2.93 -20.69
N ASN A 415 10.18 4.00 -20.12
CA ASN A 415 11.07 4.92 -20.80
C ASN A 415 12.50 4.72 -20.29
N LEU A 416 13.44 4.71 -21.22
CA LEU A 416 14.88 4.77 -20.96
C LEU A 416 15.37 6.18 -21.27
N TRP A 417 15.74 6.90 -20.22
CA TRP A 417 16.17 8.29 -20.30
C TRP A 417 17.67 8.41 -20.04
N ILE A 418 18.40 9.03 -20.95
CA ILE A 418 19.86 9.08 -20.95
C ILE A 418 20.32 10.53 -21.09
N PRO A 419 20.87 11.16 -20.04
CA PRO A 419 21.42 12.50 -20.16
C PRO A 419 22.73 12.49 -20.95
N LEU A 420 22.93 13.49 -21.80
CA LEU A 420 24.18 13.72 -22.54
C LEU A 420 25.06 14.79 -21.88
N VAL A 421 24.67 15.25 -20.70
CA VAL A 421 25.42 16.15 -19.81
C VAL A 421 25.16 15.73 -18.36
N ASP A 422 25.98 16.13 -17.39
CA ASP A 422 25.72 15.80 -15.98
C ASP A 422 24.41 16.45 -15.49
N MET A 423 23.58 15.70 -14.78
CA MET A 423 22.30 16.15 -14.25
C MET A 423 22.44 16.63 -12.82
N VAL A 424 22.00 17.85 -12.61
CA VAL A 424 21.90 18.52 -11.32
C VAL A 424 20.55 19.23 -11.22
N PRO A 425 20.01 19.49 -10.02
CA PRO A 425 18.71 20.15 -9.89
C PRO A 425 18.60 21.45 -10.71
N GLU A 426 19.68 22.23 -10.76
CA GLU A 426 19.74 23.56 -11.38
C GLU A 426 19.60 23.51 -12.91
N ASN A 427 19.99 22.43 -13.58
CA ASN A 427 19.84 22.29 -15.04
C ASN A 427 18.54 21.60 -15.46
N GLY A 428 17.59 21.53 -14.52
CA GLY A 428 16.30 20.90 -14.71
C GLY A 428 16.43 19.39 -14.82
N ALA A 429 17.18 18.75 -13.92
CA ALA A 429 17.21 17.28 -13.81
C ALA A 429 15.79 16.69 -13.77
N VAL A 430 15.64 15.43 -14.21
CA VAL A 430 14.40 14.69 -14.01
C VAL A 430 14.19 14.54 -12.51
N GLN A 431 12.98 14.82 -12.06
CA GLN A 431 12.55 14.59 -10.70
C GLN A 431 11.49 13.49 -10.71
N VAL A 432 11.49 12.65 -9.68
CA VAL A 432 10.55 11.54 -9.55
C VAL A 432 9.86 11.61 -8.20
N LEU A 433 8.63 11.09 -8.13
CA LEU A 433 7.99 10.73 -6.87
C LEU A 433 8.11 9.21 -6.72
N PRO A 434 9.10 8.68 -5.97
CA PRO A 434 9.27 7.23 -5.84
C PRO A 434 7.98 6.54 -5.36
N PHE A 435 7.81 5.26 -5.72
CA PHE A 435 6.65 4.43 -5.37
C PHE A 435 5.33 4.79 -6.06
N SER A 436 5.23 5.96 -6.71
CA SER A 436 3.99 6.47 -7.31
C SER A 436 3.45 5.64 -8.49
N HIS A 437 4.29 4.82 -9.13
CA HIS A 437 3.89 3.87 -10.17
C HIS A 437 2.92 2.77 -9.68
N ARG A 438 2.72 2.68 -8.35
CA ARG A 438 1.79 1.78 -7.66
C ARG A 438 0.66 2.52 -6.94
N TRP A 439 0.59 3.85 -7.05
CA TRP A 439 -0.31 4.67 -6.22
C TRP A 439 -1.77 4.56 -6.67
N PHE A 440 -2.03 4.79 -7.95
CA PHE A 440 -3.36 4.64 -8.54
C PHE A 440 -3.25 4.13 -9.97
N ASP A 441 -4.36 3.62 -10.48
CA ASP A 441 -4.58 3.24 -11.86
C ASP A 441 -5.54 4.22 -12.51
N ALA A 442 -5.13 4.70 -13.66
CA ALA A 442 -5.90 5.56 -14.52
C ALA A 442 -5.40 5.31 -15.94
N VAL A 443 -6.32 5.19 -16.90
CA VAL A 443 -5.91 5.19 -18.30
C VAL A 443 -5.44 6.60 -18.66
N ARG A 444 -4.33 6.70 -19.38
CA ARG A 444 -3.67 7.94 -19.77
C ARG A 444 -3.42 7.93 -21.26
N GLY A 445 -3.72 9.04 -21.92
CA GLY A 445 -3.65 9.18 -23.36
C GLY A 445 -4.10 10.57 -23.82
N PRO A 446 -4.14 10.84 -25.13
CA PRO A 446 -4.66 12.08 -25.67
C PRO A 446 -6.06 12.39 -25.17
N ASP A 447 -6.25 13.63 -24.72
CA ASP A 447 -7.53 14.19 -24.25
C ASP A 447 -8.19 13.48 -23.06
N ILE A 448 -7.53 12.49 -22.45
CA ILE A 448 -7.99 11.85 -21.21
C ILE A 448 -7.65 12.77 -20.01
N PRO A 449 -8.62 13.09 -19.12
CA PRO A 449 -8.37 13.93 -17.94
C PRO A 449 -7.21 13.43 -17.08
N ASN A 450 -6.32 14.35 -16.68
CA ASN A 450 -5.18 14.02 -15.82
C ASN A 450 -5.62 13.96 -14.34
N PRO A 451 -5.52 12.80 -13.67
CA PRO A 451 -5.87 12.65 -12.25
C PRO A 451 -5.12 13.57 -11.29
N LEU A 452 -3.92 13.99 -11.66
CA LEU A 452 -3.03 14.78 -10.81
C LEU A 452 -3.31 16.29 -10.89
N LEU A 453 -4.17 16.73 -11.82
CA LEU A 453 -4.42 18.15 -12.05
C LEU A 453 -4.78 18.92 -10.77
N PRO A 454 -5.63 18.40 -9.86
CA PRO A 454 -6.01 19.13 -8.64
C PRO A 454 -4.88 19.32 -7.64
N VAL A 455 -3.81 18.52 -7.71
CA VAL A 455 -2.71 18.49 -6.72
C VAL A 455 -1.33 18.68 -7.36
N THR A 456 -1.28 19.18 -8.59
CA THR A 456 -0.04 19.27 -9.38
C THR A 456 1.01 20.18 -8.72
N ASP A 457 0.57 21.26 -8.08
CA ASP A 457 1.46 22.23 -7.42
C ASP A 457 2.03 21.67 -6.10
N GLU A 458 1.23 20.92 -5.36
CA GLU A 458 1.60 20.27 -4.11
C GLU A 458 2.60 19.14 -4.33
N ILE A 459 2.44 18.36 -5.41
CA ILE A 459 3.35 17.25 -5.73
C ILE A 459 4.79 17.72 -5.85
N TRP A 460 5.05 18.92 -6.39
CA TRP A 460 6.40 19.46 -6.54
C TRP A 460 7.21 19.49 -5.23
N GLN A 461 6.54 19.65 -4.08
CA GLN A 461 7.19 19.70 -2.77
C GLN A 461 7.83 18.35 -2.37
N TYR A 462 7.36 17.27 -2.97
CA TYR A 462 7.75 15.89 -2.65
C TYR A 462 8.59 15.23 -3.76
N MET A 463 8.78 15.91 -4.89
CA MET A 463 9.57 15.41 -6.01
C MET A 463 11.06 15.37 -5.68
N GLN A 464 11.71 14.26 -6.00
CA GLN A 464 13.13 14.04 -5.73
C GLN A 464 13.94 14.23 -7.02
N PRO A 465 14.83 15.24 -7.12
CA PRO A 465 15.68 15.42 -8.29
C PRO A 465 16.74 14.34 -8.39
N LEU A 466 16.86 13.72 -9.56
CA LEU A 466 17.82 12.66 -9.83
C LEU A 466 19.14 13.25 -10.32
N LYS A 467 20.18 13.13 -9.49
CA LYS A 467 21.56 13.45 -9.89
C LYS A 467 22.12 12.29 -10.70
N MET A 468 22.57 12.56 -11.92
CA MET A 468 23.09 11.55 -12.84
C MET A 468 24.32 12.07 -13.58
N LYS A 469 25.20 11.18 -14.00
CA LYS A 469 26.31 11.48 -14.90
C LYS A 469 25.89 11.33 -16.36
N ALA A 470 26.53 12.10 -17.23
CA ALA A 470 26.36 11.94 -18.67
C ALA A 470 26.62 10.48 -19.08
N GLY A 471 25.67 9.89 -19.80
CA GLY A 471 25.74 8.48 -20.24
C GLY A 471 25.20 7.44 -19.27
N GLU A 472 24.84 7.79 -18.03
CA GLU A 472 24.00 6.90 -17.20
C GLU A 472 22.60 6.77 -17.81
N ALA A 473 21.89 5.69 -17.52
CA ALA A 473 20.50 5.53 -17.92
C ALA A 473 19.59 5.51 -16.70
N LEU A 474 18.45 6.19 -16.83
CA LEU A 474 17.29 6.08 -15.98
C LEU A 474 16.25 5.25 -16.73
N LEU A 475 16.02 4.01 -16.31
CA LEU A 475 14.86 3.25 -16.75
C LEU A 475 13.73 3.48 -15.75
N TYR A 476 12.59 3.98 -16.20
CA TYR A 476 11.45 4.22 -15.33
C TYR A 476 10.15 3.73 -15.98
N ASP A 477 9.23 3.33 -15.11
CA ASP A 477 7.90 2.86 -15.48
C ASP A 477 7.01 4.03 -15.93
N HIS A 478 6.22 3.86 -16.99
CA HIS A 478 5.35 4.93 -17.49
C HIS A 478 4.32 5.43 -16.47
N ARG A 479 4.02 4.64 -15.43
CA ARG A 479 3.15 5.06 -14.32
C ARG A 479 3.85 5.91 -13.27
N LEU A 480 5.19 5.95 -13.27
CA LEU A 480 5.94 6.74 -12.31
C LEU A 480 5.66 8.22 -12.54
N ILE A 481 5.21 8.90 -11.49
CA ILE A 481 5.06 10.36 -11.51
C ILE A 481 6.45 10.96 -11.57
N HIS A 482 6.69 11.72 -12.62
CA HIS A 482 7.94 12.40 -12.88
C HIS A 482 7.68 13.82 -13.37
N ALA A 483 8.68 14.67 -13.20
CA ALA A 483 8.63 16.07 -13.57
C ALA A 483 10.02 16.54 -13.98
N SER A 484 10.10 17.75 -14.50
CA SER A 484 11.38 18.38 -14.73
C SER A 484 11.24 19.89 -14.72
N ALA A 485 11.90 20.51 -13.75
CA ALA A 485 11.92 21.97 -13.60
C ALA A 485 12.58 22.67 -14.81
N VAL A 486 12.55 24.00 -14.77
CA VAL A 486 13.28 24.83 -15.73
C VAL A 486 14.79 24.57 -15.65
N ASN A 487 15.50 24.85 -16.73
CA ASN A 487 16.96 24.81 -16.74
C ASN A 487 17.48 26.21 -16.40
N GLU A 488 17.98 26.40 -15.18
CA GLU A 488 18.48 27.69 -14.70
C GLU A 488 19.93 27.96 -15.12
N THR A 489 20.60 26.97 -15.72
CA THR A 489 21.97 27.11 -16.21
C THR A 489 22.01 27.76 -17.60
N ALA A 490 23.17 28.29 -17.99
CA ALA A 490 23.35 28.87 -19.32
C ALA A 490 23.43 27.81 -20.44
N GLU A 491 23.85 26.60 -20.10
CA GLU A 491 24.11 25.52 -21.06
C GLU A 491 22.83 24.76 -21.41
N GLN A 492 22.73 24.30 -22.66
CA GLN A 492 21.62 23.47 -23.10
C GLN A 492 21.70 22.09 -22.44
N ARG A 493 20.62 21.68 -21.75
CA ARG A 493 20.49 20.33 -21.20
C ARG A 493 19.97 19.40 -22.28
N LEU A 494 20.82 18.48 -22.74
CA LEU A 494 20.51 17.51 -23.79
C LEU A 494 20.39 16.09 -23.21
N ALA A 495 19.39 15.34 -23.68
CA ALA A 495 19.19 13.94 -23.32
C ALA A 495 18.53 13.16 -24.47
N CYS A 496 18.55 11.84 -24.38
CA CYS A 496 17.79 10.94 -25.22
C CYS A 496 16.70 10.25 -24.39
N VAL A 497 15.54 10.01 -24.98
CA VAL A 497 14.48 9.16 -24.41
C VAL A 497 14.16 8.05 -25.38
N PHE A 498 13.99 6.83 -24.88
CA PHE A 498 13.72 5.66 -25.71
C PHE A 498 12.66 4.76 -25.08
N GLY A 499 11.57 4.51 -25.80
CA GLY A 499 10.45 3.69 -25.31
C GLY A 499 10.75 2.18 -25.39
N LEU A 500 10.34 1.44 -24.35
CA LEU A 500 10.56 0.01 -24.19
C LEU A 500 9.29 -0.69 -23.67
N VAL A 501 9.01 -1.87 -24.18
CA VAL A 501 7.99 -2.79 -23.65
C VAL A 501 8.55 -4.21 -23.55
N PRO A 502 8.01 -5.09 -22.70
CA PRO A 502 8.31 -6.51 -22.74
C PRO A 502 8.03 -7.09 -24.13
N LYS A 503 8.86 -8.02 -24.57
CA LYS A 503 8.67 -8.72 -25.83
C LYS A 503 7.38 -9.54 -25.76
N GLY A 504 6.54 -9.40 -26.77
CA GLY A 504 5.22 -10.03 -26.81
C GLY A 504 4.10 -9.20 -26.15
N ALA A 505 4.42 -8.06 -25.53
CA ALA A 505 3.39 -7.13 -25.07
C ALA A 505 2.67 -6.52 -26.28
N GLU A 506 1.34 -6.61 -26.31
CA GLU A 506 0.55 -5.94 -27.33
C GLU A 506 0.50 -4.44 -27.03
N MET A 507 0.94 -3.62 -27.98
CA MET A 507 0.87 -2.18 -27.83
C MET A 507 -0.57 -1.69 -27.93
N ARG A 508 -0.92 -0.72 -27.11
CA ARG A 508 -2.24 -0.08 -27.05
C ARG A 508 -2.12 1.42 -27.30
N HIS A 509 -3.19 2.00 -27.83
CA HIS A 509 -3.40 3.44 -27.86
C HIS A 509 -4.76 3.73 -27.25
N TYR A 510 -4.81 4.65 -26.29
CA TYR A 510 -6.02 5.05 -25.60
C TYR A 510 -6.29 6.52 -25.84
N CYS A 511 -7.50 6.89 -26.24
CA CYS A 511 -7.92 8.28 -26.43
C CYS A 511 -9.35 8.49 -25.91
N LEU A 512 -9.69 9.74 -25.59
CA LEU A 512 -11.05 10.09 -25.17
C LEU A 512 -11.94 10.36 -26.40
N GLU A 513 -13.02 9.59 -26.55
CA GLU A 513 -14.00 9.73 -27.63
C GLU A 513 -15.43 9.70 -27.06
N GLY A 514 -16.20 10.75 -27.30
CA GLY A 514 -17.60 10.81 -26.84
C GLY A 514 -17.76 10.70 -25.32
N GLY A 515 -16.75 11.16 -24.55
CA GLY A 515 -16.72 11.08 -23.08
C GLY A 515 -16.36 9.69 -22.53
N LYS A 516 -15.95 8.74 -23.38
CA LYS A 516 -15.48 7.42 -22.97
C LYS A 516 -14.08 7.16 -23.53
N VAL A 517 -13.34 6.24 -22.91
CA VAL A 517 -11.99 5.91 -23.36
C VAL A 517 -12.04 4.81 -24.41
N ALA A 518 -11.64 5.13 -25.63
CA ALA A 518 -11.50 4.17 -26.72
C ALA A 518 -10.10 3.55 -26.70
N ALA A 519 -10.02 2.23 -26.88
CA ALA A 519 -8.78 1.47 -26.94
C ALA A 519 -8.55 0.91 -28.35
N TYR A 520 -7.32 1.06 -28.84
CA TYR A 520 -6.88 0.58 -30.15
C TYR A 520 -5.64 -0.29 -30.03
N ARG A 521 -5.51 -1.26 -30.94
CA ARG A 521 -4.26 -2.02 -31.12
C ARG A 521 -3.27 -1.12 -31.84
N SER A 522 -2.18 -0.77 -31.16
CA SER A 522 -1.11 0.07 -31.70
C SER A 522 0.08 -0.75 -32.15
N HIS A 523 1.04 -0.09 -32.79
CA HIS A 523 2.34 -0.63 -33.18
C HIS A 523 3.36 0.50 -33.34
N VAL A 524 4.66 0.18 -33.27
CA VAL A 524 5.77 1.14 -33.34
C VAL A 524 5.65 2.12 -34.52
N ALA A 525 5.26 1.64 -35.70
CA ALA A 525 5.17 2.45 -36.90
C ALA A 525 4.11 3.57 -36.81
N PHE A 526 3.11 3.43 -35.94
CA PHE A 526 2.05 4.42 -35.76
C PHE A 526 2.66 5.69 -35.15
N HIS A 527 3.35 5.55 -34.02
CA HIS A 527 3.97 6.67 -33.30
C HIS A 527 5.05 7.42 -34.09
N LEU A 528 5.60 6.81 -35.15
CA LEU A 528 6.58 7.44 -36.03
C LEU A 528 5.95 8.09 -37.27
N ASN A 529 4.83 7.58 -37.78
CA ASN A 529 4.27 7.99 -39.08
C ASN A 529 2.97 8.79 -38.99
N HIS A 530 2.24 8.70 -37.88
CA HIS A 530 0.92 9.30 -37.70
C HIS A 530 0.87 10.20 -36.47
N ALA A 531 -0.04 11.16 -36.48
CA ALA A 531 -0.41 11.94 -35.31
C ALA A 531 -1.33 11.13 -34.38
N PRO A 532 -1.34 11.41 -33.05
CA PRO A 532 -2.17 10.67 -32.10
C PRO A 532 -3.68 10.70 -32.42
N ASP A 533 -4.19 11.79 -32.98
CA ASP A 533 -5.60 11.99 -33.35
C ASP A 533 -6.02 11.19 -34.61
N GLU A 534 -5.08 10.61 -35.34
CA GLU A 534 -5.38 9.72 -36.48
C GLU A 534 -5.74 8.28 -36.04
N ALA A 535 -5.59 7.94 -34.75
CA ALA A 535 -5.70 6.57 -34.23
C ALA A 535 -6.97 5.85 -34.69
N ALA A 536 -8.14 6.48 -34.55
CA ALA A 536 -9.44 5.92 -34.93
C ALA A 536 -9.56 5.52 -36.41
N THR A 537 -8.71 6.08 -37.27
CA THR A 537 -8.74 5.82 -38.72
C THR A 537 -7.71 4.80 -39.18
N VAL A 538 -6.62 4.60 -38.43
CA VAL A 538 -5.48 3.80 -38.88
C VAL A 538 -5.16 2.59 -38.00
N LEU A 539 -5.75 2.50 -36.80
CA LEU A 539 -5.54 1.40 -35.86
C LEU A 539 -6.79 0.54 -35.70
N ASP A 540 -6.59 -0.73 -35.32
CA ASP A 540 -7.70 -1.64 -35.04
C ASP A 540 -8.38 -1.25 -33.73
N PHE A 541 -9.68 -0.98 -33.76
CA PHE A 541 -10.47 -0.74 -32.55
C PHE A 541 -10.62 -2.03 -31.73
N LEU A 542 -10.34 -1.94 -30.43
CA LEU A 542 -10.41 -3.08 -29.51
C LEU A 542 -11.61 -3.01 -28.56
N GLY A 543 -12.12 -1.81 -28.29
CA GLY A 543 -13.27 -1.61 -27.43
C GLY A 543 -13.24 -0.27 -26.69
N ILE A 544 -14.27 -0.06 -25.87
CA ILE A 544 -14.33 1.04 -24.93
C ILE A 544 -13.93 0.51 -23.56
N GLU A 545 -12.98 1.19 -22.90
CA GLU A 545 -12.63 0.93 -21.52
C GLU A 545 -13.70 1.54 -20.60
N ASP A 546 -14.23 0.71 -19.69
CA ASP A 546 -15.11 1.16 -18.62
C ASP A 546 -14.24 1.68 -17.48
N THR A 547 -13.87 2.96 -17.58
CA THR A 547 -13.00 3.63 -16.61
C THR A 547 -13.62 4.94 -16.16
N ASP A 548 -13.55 5.19 -14.87
CA ASP A 548 -13.77 6.52 -14.31
C ASP A 548 -12.57 7.42 -14.61
N PHE A 549 -12.77 8.73 -14.44
CA PHE A 549 -11.70 9.73 -14.46
C PHE A 549 -11.40 10.13 -13.02
N PRO A 550 -10.60 9.34 -12.27
CA PRO A 550 -10.35 9.63 -10.88
C PRO A 550 -9.60 10.96 -10.74
N GLU A 551 -10.04 11.79 -9.82
CA GLU A 551 -9.27 12.94 -9.35
C GLU A 551 -8.56 12.58 -8.04
N ILE A 552 -7.29 12.96 -7.95
CA ILE A 552 -6.52 12.83 -6.72
C ILE A 552 -6.75 14.08 -5.88
N SER A 553 -7.36 13.91 -4.71
CA SER A 553 -7.52 14.98 -3.73
C SER A 553 -6.24 15.20 -2.93
N THR A 554 -6.14 16.37 -2.29
CA THR A 554 -5.06 16.70 -1.35
C THR A 554 -4.94 15.64 -0.24
N ASP A 555 -6.06 15.20 0.35
CA ASP A 555 -6.07 14.15 1.38
C ASP A 555 -5.42 12.84 0.88
N LYS A 556 -5.71 12.42 -0.36
CA LYS A 556 -5.11 11.20 -0.94
C LYS A 556 -3.61 11.37 -1.20
N LEU A 557 -3.18 12.57 -1.57
CA LEU A 557 -1.75 12.89 -1.71
C LEU A 557 -1.08 12.86 -0.33
N GLU A 558 -1.66 13.50 0.68
CA GLU A 558 -1.15 13.46 2.05
C GLU A 558 -1.06 12.04 2.61
N ASP A 559 -2.06 11.20 2.36
CA ASP A 559 -2.03 9.78 2.72
C ASP A 559 -0.86 9.04 2.05
N PHE A 560 -0.64 9.28 0.75
CA PHE A 560 0.49 8.70 0.03
C PHE A 560 1.84 9.15 0.63
N ILE A 561 1.99 10.45 0.91
CA ILE A 561 3.19 11.00 1.55
C ILE A 561 3.36 10.45 2.97
N CYS A 562 2.29 10.32 3.76
CA CYS A 562 2.33 9.72 5.10
C CYS A 562 2.86 8.29 5.09
N VAL A 563 2.49 7.52 4.08
CA VAL A 563 2.90 6.11 3.97
C VAL A 563 4.34 5.99 3.51
N HIS A 564 4.74 6.76 2.50
CA HIS A 564 6.00 6.56 1.78
C HIS A 564 7.13 7.49 2.20
N PHE A 565 6.81 8.67 2.71
CA PHE A 565 7.77 9.72 3.10
C PHE A 565 7.35 10.41 4.42
N PRO A 566 7.09 9.67 5.51
CA PRO A 566 6.61 10.24 6.77
C PRO A 566 7.54 11.29 7.39
N GLU A 567 8.83 11.26 7.04
CA GLU A 567 9.82 12.25 7.44
C GLU A 567 9.61 13.62 6.80
N LEU A 568 9.03 13.69 5.59
CA LEU A 568 8.77 14.94 4.88
C LEU A 568 7.57 15.70 5.45
N LEU A 569 6.79 15.08 6.33
CA LEU A 569 5.65 15.72 7.02
C LEU A 569 6.06 16.42 8.31
N LYS A 570 7.33 16.35 8.71
CA LYS A 570 7.85 17.14 9.83
C LYS A 570 8.39 18.46 9.29
N GLU A 571 7.83 19.55 9.83
CA GLU A 571 8.06 20.96 9.46
C GLU A 571 7.22 21.46 8.27
N VAL A 572 5.89 21.41 8.42
CA VAL A 572 5.05 22.47 7.85
C VAL A 572 4.68 23.39 9.02
N ASP A 573 5.47 24.45 9.18
CA ASP A 573 5.07 25.58 10.00
C ASP A 573 3.90 26.29 9.30
N LEU A 574 2.68 25.97 9.74
CA LEU A 574 1.45 26.55 9.22
C LEU A 574 1.33 28.07 9.53
N SER A 575 2.32 28.69 10.19
CA SER A 575 2.32 30.12 10.47
C SER A 575 2.79 31.02 9.31
N THR A 576 3.27 30.46 8.19
CA THR A 576 3.78 31.27 7.06
C THR A 576 3.03 31.15 5.73
N VAL A 577 1.88 30.47 5.67
CA VAL A 577 1.05 30.44 4.44
C VAL A 577 -0.03 31.52 4.50
N GLU A 578 0.40 32.78 4.48
CA GLU A 578 -0.43 33.91 4.06
C GLU A 578 0.31 34.74 3.02
N GLU A 579 0.35 34.25 1.78
CA GLU A 579 0.37 35.13 0.61
C GLU A 579 -0.67 34.64 -0.40
N LYS A 580 -1.87 35.22 -0.30
CA LYS A 580 -2.88 35.14 -1.36
C LYS A 580 -2.28 35.70 -2.65
N ARG A 581 -1.92 34.84 -3.59
CA ARG A 581 -1.65 35.25 -4.98
C ARG A 581 -2.89 35.95 -5.53
N ASN A 582 -2.69 37.14 -6.10
CA ASN A 582 -3.78 38.00 -6.53
C ASN A 582 -4.49 37.40 -7.76
N PHE A 583 -5.82 37.54 -7.84
CA PHE A 583 -6.70 37.01 -8.89
C PHE A 583 -6.16 37.23 -10.32
N TRP A 584 -5.49 38.36 -10.54
CA TRP A 584 -4.90 38.78 -11.82
C TRP A 584 -3.58 38.10 -12.20
N GLN A 585 -2.95 37.35 -11.29
CA GLN A 585 -1.76 36.55 -11.56
C GLN A 585 -2.11 35.12 -12.02
N ILE A 586 -3.31 34.64 -11.67
CA ILE A 586 -3.80 33.29 -12.03
C ILE A 586 -4.63 33.35 -13.33
N TYR A 587 -5.43 34.40 -13.51
CA TYR A 587 -6.28 34.58 -14.69
C TYR A 587 -5.83 35.80 -15.49
N THR A 588 -5.04 35.57 -16.55
CA THR A 588 -4.83 36.60 -17.56
C THR A 588 -6.15 36.90 -18.29
N PRO A 589 -6.41 38.13 -18.74
CA PRO A 589 -7.63 38.47 -19.49
C PRO A 589 -7.87 37.55 -20.70
N ALA A 590 -6.79 37.06 -21.32
CA ALA A 590 -6.84 36.10 -22.42
C ALA A 590 -7.38 34.71 -22.01
N ASN A 591 -7.15 34.28 -20.77
CA ASN A 591 -7.65 33.01 -20.25
C ASN A 591 -9.13 33.12 -19.84
N VAL A 592 -9.54 34.25 -19.26
CA VAL A 592 -10.95 34.54 -18.95
C VAL A 592 -11.79 34.61 -20.23
N VAL A 593 -11.29 35.26 -21.28
CA VAL A 593 -11.98 35.33 -22.58
C VAL A 593 -12.06 33.95 -23.24
N ARG A 594 -11.01 33.12 -23.16
CA ARG A 594 -11.04 31.74 -23.69
C ARG A 594 -12.03 30.85 -22.93
N GLU A 595 -12.11 30.99 -21.62
CA GLU A 595 -13.03 30.21 -20.80
C GLU A 595 -14.49 30.63 -21.00
N ILE A 596 -14.75 31.94 -21.14
CA ILE A 596 -16.08 32.44 -21.52
C ILE A 596 -16.45 31.96 -22.93
N ALA A 597 -15.52 32.00 -23.89
CA ALA A 597 -15.77 31.51 -25.24
C ALA A 597 -16.06 29.99 -25.26
N ALA A 598 -15.35 29.20 -24.46
CA ALA A 598 -15.59 27.76 -24.33
C ALA A 598 -16.95 27.45 -23.70
N ARG A 599 -17.35 28.18 -22.65
CA ARG A 599 -18.67 28.02 -22.00
C ARG A 599 -19.82 28.50 -22.88
N CYS A 600 -19.63 29.56 -23.67
CA CYS A 600 -20.63 29.99 -24.66
C CYS A 600 -20.78 29.01 -25.82
N LYS A 601 -19.69 28.33 -26.22
CA LYS A 601 -19.73 27.29 -27.26
C LYS A 601 -20.51 26.05 -26.79
N SER A 602 -20.30 25.61 -25.55
CA SER A 602 -21.05 24.46 -25.00
C SER A 602 -22.55 24.75 -24.78
N LEU A 603 -22.92 26.02 -24.53
CA LEU A 603 -24.32 26.45 -24.40
C LEU A 603 -25.05 26.60 -25.75
N LEU A 604 -24.31 26.79 -26.84
CA LEU A 604 -24.86 26.86 -28.21
C LEU A 604 -24.94 25.48 -28.88
N GLU A 605 -24.10 24.54 -28.47
CA GLU A 605 -24.14 23.14 -28.94
C GLU A 605 -25.17 22.27 -28.19
N SER A 606 -25.76 22.79 -27.10
CA SER A 606 -26.83 22.14 -26.33
C SER A 606 -28.23 22.68 -26.65
N LYS A 607 -28.47 23.24 -27.84
CA LYS A 607 -29.78 23.65 -28.34
C LYS A 607 -30.11 23.08 -29.70
#